data_AF-X6J1L4-F1
#
_entry.id   AF-X6J1L4-F1
#
_cell.length_a   1.000
_cell.length_b   1.000
_cell.length_c   1.000
_cell.angle_alpha   90.00
_cell.angle_beta   90.00
_cell.angle_gamma   90.00
#
_symmetry.space_group_name_H-M   'P 1'
#
loop_
_entity.id
_entity.type
_entity.pdbx_description
1 polymer ?
#
loop_
_entity_poly.entity_id
_entity_poly.type
_entity_poly.pdbx_seq_one_letter_code
_entity_poly.pdbx_strand_id
1 'polypeptide(L)'
;MESDLSTDLGQLRYVPQNFRDLAETDLGKELWSFLKRSDNLIRMETATLLDRAAVEPLAAGLVAEFGEEVADDRVKQMIGHMVRQVMAALGYKPDRSALRITRPSLFTSGTTYRLEGSEPRQVMKITKEQREAWIKNTMNSAFNVWLNQQVRDADGTLVLDRLYAVAKKYGIQKRYDNLNPGQQRMNIGVQLRKLVDPKEYESFE
;
A
#
# COMPACT_ATOMS: atom_id res chain seq x y z
N MET A 1 -29.67 18.15 0.47
CA MET A 1 -29.08 18.64 1.74
C MET A 1 -27.58 18.57 1.54
N GLU A 2 -27.02 19.53 0.80
CA GLU A 2 -25.66 19.44 0.21
C GLU A 2 -24.83 20.72 0.44
N SER A 3 -25.33 21.65 1.26
CA SER A 3 -24.81 23.02 1.37
C SER A 3 -24.10 23.37 2.68
N ASP A 4 -23.82 22.40 3.56
CA ASP A 4 -23.33 22.71 4.92
C ASP A 4 -21.83 22.39 5.12
N LEU A 5 -21.33 21.28 4.56
CA LEU A 5 -19.92 20.85 4.72
C LEU A 5 -18.90 21.76 4.00
N SER A 6 -19.27 22.33 2.85
CA SER A 6 -18.37 23.22 2.09
C SER A 6 -18.12 24.56 2.81
N THR A 7 -19.05 24.99 3.65
CA THR A 7 -18.98 26.30 4.33
C THR A 7 -18.03 26.23 5.54
N ASP A 8 -17.98 25.08 6.22
CA ASP A 8 -17.18 24.89 7.45
C ASP A 8 -15.66 24.76 7.14
N LEU A 9 -15.31 24.06 6.05
CA LEU A 9 -13.91 23.86 5.66
C LEU A 9 -13.22 25.14 5.15
N GLY A 10 -13.99 26.11 4.63
CA GLY A 10 -13.47 27.40 4.21
C GLY A 10 -12.74 28.13 5.34
N GLN A 11 -13.25 28.00 6.57
CA GLN A 11 -12.71 28.63 7.77
C GLN A 11 -11.63 27.79 8.48
N LEU A 12 -11.44 26.54 8.06
CA LEU A 12 -10.44 25.65 8.66
C LEU A 12 -9.03 26.25 8.51
N ARG A 13 -8.39 26.47 9.67
CA ARG A 13 -7.01 26.94 9.79
C ARG A 13 -6.08 25.77 10.03
N TYR A 14 -4.95 25.77 9.34
CA TYR A 14 -3.91 24.76 9.56
C TYR A 14 -3.24 24.96 10.92
N VAL A 15 -3.07 23.88 11.68
CA VAL A 15 -2.30 23.87 12.93
C VAL A 15 -0.97 23.16 12.68
N PRO A 16 0.14 23.87 12.41
CA PRO A 16 1.34 23.26 11.81
C PRO A 16 2.21 22.43 12.74
N GLN A 17 2.11 22.62 14.06
CA GLN A 17 2.98 21.97 15.05
C GLN A 17 4.47 22.11 14.67
N ASN A 18 5.17 21.00 14.44
CA ASN A 18 6.59 20.95 14.10
C ASN A 18 6.92 21.43 12.68
N PHE A 19 5.92 21.74 11.86
CA PHE A 19 6.07 22.25 10.49
C PHE A 19 5.88 23.76 10.39
N ARG A 20 5.95 24.50 11.51
CA ARG A 20 5.65 25.94 11.53
C ARG A 20 6.52 26.73 10.57
N ASP A 21 7.80 26.41 10.52
CA ASP A 21 8.80 26.96 9.60
C ASP A 21 8.37 26.84 8.12
N LEU A 22 7.87 25.67 7.73
CA LEU A 22 7.39 25.42 6.37
C LEU A 22 6.00 26.05 6.14
N ALA A 23 5.13 25.98 7.13
CA ALA A 23 3.74 26.44 7.03
C ALA A 23 3.62 27.97 6.84
N GLU A 24 4.60 28.72 7.37
CA GLU A 24 4.64 30.18 7.27
C GLU A 24 5.21 30.67 5.91
N THR A 25 5.83 29.77 5.12
CA THR A 25 6.25 30.05 3.74
C THR A 25 5.06 30.19 2.80
N ASP A 26 5.30 30.78 1.62
CA ASP A 26 4.27 30.89 0.59
C ASP A 26 3.84 29.52 0.07
N LEU A 27 4.79 28.62 -0.18
CA LEU A 27 4.51 27.22 -0.53
C LEU A 27 3.60 26.55 0.52
N GLY A 28 3.89 26.71 1.82
CA GLY A 28 3.09 26.12 2.89
C GLY A 28 1.64 26.63 2.91
N LYS A 29 1.44 27.93 2.68
CA LYS A 29 0.11 28.55 2.60
C LYS A 29 -0.65 28.10 1.35
N GLU A 30 0.04 28.04 0.22
CA GLU A 30 -0.55 27.61 -1.05
C GLU A 30 -0.92 26.12 -1.03
N LEU A 31 -0.08 25.26 -0.46
CA LEU A 31 -0.40 23.85 -0.23
C LEU A 31 -1.66 23.69 0.62
N TRP A 32 -1.81 24.46 1.69
CA TRP A 32 -3.02 24.43 2.51
C TRP A 32 -4.26 24.87 1.72
N SER A 33 -4.13 25.91 0.91
CA SER A 33 -5.20 26.39 0.02
C SER A 33 -5.58 25.33 -1.01
N PHE A 34 -4.58 24.71 -1.65
CA PHE A 34 -4.73 23.63 -2.63
C PHE A 34 -5.53 22.47 -2.04
N LEU A 35 -5.17 21.97 -0.86
CA LEU A 35 -5.81 20.81 -0.24
C LEU A 35 -7.30 21.04 0.08
N LYS A 36 -7.69 22.29 0.34
CA LYS A 36 -9.07 22.66 0.67
C LYS A 36 -9.96 22.91 -0.56
N ARG A 37 -9.42 22.83 -1.77
CA ARG A 37 -10.24 22.93 -3.00
C ARG A 37 -11.20 21.75 -3.07
N SER A 38 -12.43 22.02 -3.53
CA SER A 38 -13.51 21.04 -3.55
C SER A 38 -13.17 19.76 -4.32
N ASP A 39 -12.46 19.86 -5.44
CA ASP A 39 -12.00 18.72 -6.22
C ASP A 39 -11.03 17.83 -5.44
N ASN A 40 -10.13 18.44 -4.66
CA ASN A 40 -9.18 17.73 -3.81
C ASN A 40 -9.86 17.08 -2.60
N LEU A 41 -10.87 17.72 -2.01
CA LEU A 41 -11.70 17.11 -0.97
C LEU A 41 -12.39 15.84 -1.49
N ILE A 42 -13.06 15.94 -2.65
CA ILE A 42 -13.73 14.81 -3.31
C ILE A 42 -12.74 13.68 -3.63
N ARG A 43 -11.53 14.01 -4.09
CA ARG A 43 -10.47 13.01 -4.34
C ARG A 43 -10.07 12.26 -3.07
N MET A 44 -9.87 12.96 -1.95
CA MET A 44 -9.49 12.36 -0.68
C MET A 44 -10.59 11.45 -0.12
N GLU A 45 -11.85 11.88 -0.18
CA GLU A 45 -13.00 11.05 0.21
C GLU A 45 -13.14 9.83 -0.69
N THR A 46 -13.03 10.01 -2.00
CA THR A 46 -13.09 8.91 -2.98
C THR A 46 -11.99 7.88 -2.72
N ALA A 47 -10.75 8.32 -2.47
CA ALA A 47 -9.65 7.42 -2.11
C ALA A 47 -9.95 6.64 -0.82
N THR A 48 -10.55 7.32 0.17
CA THR A 48 -10.97 6.71 1.44
C THR A 48 -12.04 5.64 1.23
N LEU A 49 -13.04 5.90 0.40
CA LEU A 49 -14.06 4.91 0.02
C LEU A 49 -13.43 3.67 -0.63
N LEU A 50 -12.42 3.87 -1.47
CA LEU A 50 -11.69 2.82 -2.20
C LEU A 50 -10.56 2.13 -1.41
N ASP A 51 -10.46 2.34 -0.09
CA ASP A 51 -9.39 1.76 0.76
C ASP A 51 -7.97 2.18 0.35
N ARG A 52 -7.83 3.37 -0.24
CA ARG A 52 -6.53 3.94 -0.66
C ARG A 52 -6.11 5.07 0.26
N ALA A 53 -4.81 5.38 0.25
CA ALA A 53 -4.29 6.49 1.03
C ALA A 53 -4.88 7.81 0.52
N ALA A 54 -5.39 8.65 1.41
CA ALA A 54 -6.08 9.89 1.02
C ALA A 54 -5.17 10.85 0.23
N VAL A 55 -3.86 10.82 0.49
CA VAL A 55 -2.87 11.66 -0.20
C VAL A 55 -2.57 11.19 -1.64
N GLU A 56 -2.82 9.92 -1.95
CA GLU A 56 -2.44 9.31 -3.22
C GLU A 56 -3.01 10.02 -4.47
N PRO A 57 -4.33 10.33 -4.56
CA PRO A 57 -4.88 11.00 -5.74
C PRO A 57 -4.42 12.46 -5.91
N LEU A 58 -3.80 13.05 -4.88
CA LEU A 58 -3.34 14.44 -4.92
C LEU A 58 -1.99 14.59 -5.61
N ALA A 59 -1.22 13.49 -5.74
CA ALA A 59 0.15 13.52 -6.23
C ALA A 59 0.32 14.22 -7.58
N ALA A 60 -0.56 13.92 -8.56
CA ALA A 60 -0.46 14.52 -9.89
C ALA A 60 -0.71 16.04 -9.87
N GLY A 61 -1.72 16.49 -9.11
CA GLY A 61 -2.03 17.91 -8.97
C GLY A 61 -0.93 18.68 -8.21
N LEU A 62 -0.38 18.07 -7.16
CA LEU A 62 0.73 18.64 -6.39
C LEU A 62 1.97 18.86 -7.28
N VAL A 63 2.35 17.85 -8.06
CA VAL A 63 3.50 17.98 -8.98
C VAL A 63 3.22 18.98 -10.09
N ALA A 64 2.00 19.01 -10.63
CA ALA A 64 1.64 19.92 -11.70
C ALA A 64 1.63 21.40 -11.27
N GLU A 65 1.25 21.69 -10.03
CA GLU A 65 1.11 23.06 -9.52
C GLU A 65 2.38 23.58 -8.83
N PHE A 66 3.09 22.71 -8.11
CA PHE A 66 4.23 23.09 -7.26
C PHE A 66 5.58 22.51 -7.72
N GLY A 67 5.59 21.75 -8.81
CA GLY A 67 6.83 21.22 -9.40
C GLY A 67 7.59 20.25 -8.49
N GLU A 68 8.91 20.36 -8.46
CA GLU A 68 9.78 19.46 -7.71
C GLU A 68 9.86 19.79 -6.21
N GLU A 69 9.45 20.99 -5.79
CA GLU A 69 9.53 21.41 -4.37
C GLU A 69 8.72 20.47 -3.45
N VAL A 70 7.60 19.93 -3.96
CA VAL A 70 6.78 18.96 -3.21
C VAL A 70 7.41 17.56 -3.13
N ALA A 71 8.51 17.31 -3.83
CA ALA A 71 9.25 16.06 -3.72
C ALA A 71 10.12 15.98 -2.46
N ASP A 72 10.40 17.13 -1.82
CA ASP A 72 11.12 17.18 -0.54
C ASP A 72 10.40 16.37 0.54
N ASP A 73 11.16 15.60 1.32
CA ASP A 73 10.61 14.70 2.33
C ASP A 73 9.88 15.44 3.45
N ARG A 74 10.38 16.60 3.87
CA ARG A 74 9.77 17.40 4.93
C ARG A 74 8.48 18.05 4.43
N VAL A 75 8.44 18.50 3.17
CA VAL A 75 7.22 19.00 2.51
C VAL A 75 6.17 17.89 2.39
N LYS A 76 6.54 16.68 1.94
CA LYS A 76 5.60 15.54 1.87
C LYS A 76 5.02 15.17 3.23
N GLN A 77 5.85 15.20 4.29
CA GLN A 77 5.39 14.97 5.66
C GLN A 77 4.39 16.04 6.10
N MET A 78 4.66 17.31 5.79
CA MET A 78 3.72 18.41 6.05
C MET A 78 2.41 18.22 5.30
N ILE A 79 2.44 17.85 4.01
CA ILE A 79 1.24 17.56 3.22
C ILE A 79 0.43 16.43 3.87
N GLY A 80 1.09 15.34 4.28
CA GLY A 80 0.43 14.25 5.00
C GLY A 80 -0.22 14.71 6.31
N HIS A 81 0.43 15.62 7.03
CA HIS A 81 -0.11 16.23 8.26
C HIS A 81 -1.32 17.13 7.98
N MET A 82 -1.27 17.95 6.93
CA MET A 82 -2.38 18.77 6.47
C MET A 82 -3.59 17.92 6.06
N VAL A 83 -3.37 16.87 5.25
CA VAL A 83 -4.42 15.92 4.84
C VAL A 83 -5.10 15.31 6.05
N ARG A 84 -4.36 14.98 7.12
CA ARG A 84 -4.97 14.47 8.35
C ARG A 84 -5.93 15.47 8.99
N GLN A 85 -5.61 16.76 9.01
CA GLN A 85 -6.49 17.78 9.57
C GLN A 85 -7.72 18.02 8.70
N VAL A 86 -7.55 18.01 7.38
CA VAL A 86 -8.69 18.10 6.44
C VAL A 86 -9.63 16.92 6.62
N MET A 87 -9.11 15.70 6.63
CA MET A 87 -9.92 14.49 6.82
C MET A 87 -10.60 14.46 8.20
N ALA A 88 -9.93 14.94 9.26
CA ALA A 88 -10.54 15.07 10.58
C ALA A 88 -11.71 16.07 10.58
N ALA A 89 -11.56 17.22 9.92
CA ALA A 89 -12.62 18.19 9.77
C ALA A 89 -13.81 17.67 8.94
N LEU A 90 -13.55 16.74 8.01
CA LEU A 90 -14.57 16.00 7.26
C LEU A 90 -15.25 14.88 8.08
N GLY A 91 -14.92 14.71 9.36
CA GLY A 91 -15.50 13.67 10.21
C GLY A 91 -14.88 12.28 10.01
N TYR A 92 -13.68 12.19 9.44
CA TYR A 92 -12.96 10.93 9.30
C TYR A 92 -11.85 10.79 10.34
N LYS A 93 -11.60 9.55 10.77
CA LYS A 93 -10.47 9.20 11.64
C LYS A 93 -9.46 8.30 10.91
N PRO A 94 -8.16 8.37 11.26
CA PRO A 94 -7.15 7.46 10.71
C PRO A 94 -7.53 5.98 10.92
N ASP A 95 -7.30 5.18 9.89
CA ASP A 95 -7.53 3.74 9.90
C ASP A 95 -6.25 2.93 9.89
N ARG A 96 -5.57 2.86 8.75
CA ARG A 96 -4.25 2.24 8.61
C ARG A 96 -3.24 3.30 8.20
N SER A 97 -2.16 3.39 8.96
CA SER A 97 -1.01 4.23 8.64
C SER A 97 -0.01 3.49 7.76
N ALA A 98 0.79 4.24 6.99
CA ALA A 98 1.86 3.70 6.15
C ALA A 98 1.39 2.65 5.12
N LEU A 99 0.18 2.80 4.57
CA LEU A 99 -0.27 1.98 3.46
C LEU A 99 0.63 2.23 2.24
N ARG A 100 1.29 1.18 1.74
CA ARG A 100 2.16 1.25 0.57
C ARG A 100 1.35 1.65 -0.67
N ILE A 101 1.78 2.71 -1.33
CA ILE A 101 1.27 3.09 -2.64
C ILE A 101 2.02 2.28 -3.69
N THR A 102 1.31 1.43 -4.43
CA THR A 102 1.92 0.43 -5.33
C THR A 102 2.18 0.96 -6.74
N ARG A 103 1.61 2.12 -7.08
CA ARG A 103 1.82 2.76 -8.38
C ARG A 103 2.90 3.85 -8.23
N PRO A 104 3.71 4.13 -9.26
CA PRO A 104 4.60 5.28 -9.26
C PRO A 104 3.82 6.56 -8.88
N SER A 105 4.28 7.24 -7.83
CA SER A 105 3.59 8.39 -7.22
C SER A 105 4.58 9.24 -6.44
N LEU A 106 4.23 10.51 -6.18
CA LEU A 106 4.96 11.42 -5.31
C LEU A 106 5.13 10.82 -3.89
N PHE A 107 4.12 10.08 -3.44
CA PHE A 107 4.10 9.45 -2.13
C PHE A 107 4.38 7.95 -2.25
N THR A 108 5.30 7.47 -1.42
CA THR A 108 5.63 6.05 -1.31
C THR A 108 4.64 5.29 -0.43
N SER A 109 3.99 6.00 0.50
CA SER A 109 2.96 5.47 1.39
C SER A 109 2.08 6.61 1.91
N GLY A 110 0.94 6.27 2.51
CA GLY A 110 0.10 7.26 3.18
C GLY A 110 -0.89 6.64 4.16
N THR A 111 -1.73 7.49 4.73
CA THR A 111 -2.75 7.10 5.72
C THR A 111 -4.09 6.90 5.02
N THR A 112 -4.76 5.80 5.37
CA THR A 112 -6.17 5.55 5.04
C THR A 112 -7.04 6.05 6.18
N TYR A 113 -8.31 6.32 5.88
CA TYR A 113 -9.26 6.88 6.83
C TYR A 113 -10.53 6.04 6.86
N ARG A 114 -11.36 6.27 7.87
CA ARG A 114 -12.73 5.77 7.95
C ARG A 114 -13.61 6.83 8.58
N LEU A 115 -14.89 6.85 8.21
CA LEU A 115 -15.84 7.79 8.79
C LEU A 115 -15.93 7.56 10.30
N GLU A 116 -16.02 8.62 11.09
CA GLU A 116 -16.22 8.50 12.53
C GLU A 116 -17.55 7.79 12.82
N GLY A 117 -17.57 6.94 13.85
CA GLY A 117 -18.71 6.06 14.12
C GLY A 117 -18.85 4.83 13.19
N SER A 118 -18.14 4.74 12.06
CA SER A 118 -18.15 3.51 11.26
C SER A 118 -17.39 2.38 11.95
N GLU A 119 -17.90 1.15 11.82
CA GLU A 119 -17.21 -0.03 12.33
C GLU A 119 -15.83 -0.15 11.66
N PRO A 120 -14.80 -0.60 12.40
CA PRO A 120 -13.51 -0.91 11.80
C PRO A 120 -13.72 -1.92 10.68
N ARG A 121 -13.26 -1.58 9.46
CA ARG A 121 -13.32 -2.51 8.33
C ARG A 121 -12.60 -3.80 8.74
N GLN A 122 -13.28 -4.95 8.64
CA GLN A 122 -12.68 -6.25 8.90
C GLN A 122 -11.63 -6.55 7.84
N VAL A 123 -10.40 -6.10 8.07
CA VAL A 123 -9.25 -6.62 7.35
C VAL A 123 -9.11 -8.06 7.80
N MET A 124 -9.17 -9.01 6.87
CA MET A 124 -8.96 -10.43 7.18
C MET A 124 -7.52 -10.58 7.70
N LYS A 125 -7.37 -10.53 9.03
CA LYS A 125 -6.08 -10.70 9.69
C LYS A 125 -5.80 -12.19 9.68
N ILE A 126 -4.88 -12.62 8.81
CA ILE A 126 -4.30 -13.96 8.94
C ILE A 126 -3.61 -13.98 10.31
N THR A 127 -4.19 -14.71 11.26
CA THR A 127 -3.66 -14.74 12.62
C THR A 127 -2.30 -15.43 12.65
N LYS A 128 -1.52 -15.20 13.71
CA LYS A 128 -0.25 -15.89 13.90
C LYS A 128 -0.46 -17.40 13.92
N GLU A 129 -1.55 -17.88 14.53
CA GLU A 129 -1.90 -19.31 14.53
C GLU A 129 -2.31 -19.81 13.14
N GLN A 130 -3.04 -19.02 12.34
CA GLN A 130 -3.38 -19.40 10.95
C GLN A 130 -2.13 -19.45 10.06
N ARG A 131 -1.17 -18.55 10.28
CA ARG A 131 0.13 -18.57 9.61
C ARG A 131 0.96 -19.78 10.05
N GLU A 132 0.99 -20.08 11.35
CA GLU A 132 1.69 -21.24 11.92
C GLU A 132 1.06 -22.57 11.50
N ALA A 133 -0.27 -22.66 11.39
CA ALA A 133 -0.97 -23.82 10.86
C ALA A 133 -0.71 -24.01 9.37
N TRP A 134 -0.68 -22.93 8.58
CA TRP A 134 -0.25 -23.00 7.17
C TRP A 134 1.21 -23.46 7.06
N ILE A 135 2.10 -22.92 7.91
CA ILE A 135 3.50 -23.34 7.97
C ILE A 135 3.59 -24.84 8.34
N LYS A 136 2.96 -25.28 9.42
CA LYS A 136 3.02 -26.67 9.91
C LYS A 136 2.49 -27.68 8.88
N ASN A 137 1.39 -27.35 8.21
CA ASN A 137 0.72 -28.28 7.30
C ASN A 137 1.20 -28.17 5.85
N THR A 138 1.80 -27.03 5.45
CA THR A 138 2.17 -26.78 4.05
C THR A 138 3.68 -26.68 3.86
N MET A 139 4.45 -26.10 4.80
CA MET A 139 5.90 -25.84 4.63
C MET A 139 6.69 -27.10 4.29
N ASN A 140 6.35 -28.24 4.90
CA ASN A 140 6.99 -29.53 4.68
C ASN A 140 6.18 -30.47 3.75
N SER A 141 5.19 -29.98 3.02
CA SER A 141 4.53 -30.81 2.00
C SER A 141 5.55 -31.29 0.97
N ALA A 142 5.40 -32.51 0.45
CA ALA A 142 6.28 -33.11 -0.55
C ALA A 142 6.58 -32.15 -1.72
N PHE A 143 5.55 -31.46 -2.21
CA PHE A 143 5.68 -30.38 -3.21
C PHE A 143 6.59 -29.22 -2.75
N ASN A 144 6.47 -28.75 -1.52
CA ASN A 144 7.29 -27.63 -1.05
C ASN A 144 8.75 -28.05 -0.82
N VAL A 145 8.99 -29.29 -0.40
CA VAL A 145 10.34 -29.88 -0.30
C VAL A 145 10.97 -29.94 -1.70
N TRP A 146 10.27 -30.55 -2.66
CA TRP A 146 10.67 -30.61 -4.06
C TRP A 146 10.94 -29.23 -4.68
N LEU A 147 10.05 -28.26 -4.45
CA LEU A 147 10.23 -26.92 -4.99
C LEU A 147 11.44 -26.24 -4.35
N ASN A 148 11.61 -26.35 -3.02
CA ASN A 148 12.73 -25.74 -2.31
C ASN A 148 14.09 -26.26 -2.81
N GLN A 149 14.22 -27.56 -3.10
CA GLN A 149 15.44 -28.15 -3.66
C GLN A 149 15.84 -27.52 -5.00
N GLN A 150 14.86 -27.11 -5.79
CA GLN A 150 15.12 -26.50 -7.10
C GLN A 150 15.41 -25.00 -7.00
N VAL A 151 14.74 -24.29 -6.09
CA VAL A 151 14.72 -22.82 -6.08
C VAL A 151 15.58 -22.19 -5.00
N ARG A 152 16.15 -22.98 -4.08
CA ARG A 152 17.07 -22.49 -3.04
C ARG A 152 18.51 -22.87 -3.35
N ASP A 153 19.45 -22.09 -2.83
CA ASP A 153 20.89 -22.41 -2.86
C ASP A 153 21.33 -23.21 -1.62
N ALA A 154 22.65 -23.44 -1.50
CA ALA A 154 23.24 -24.22 -0.41
C ALA A 154 23.02 -23.58 0.97
N ASP A 155 22.86 -22.25 1.01
CA ASP A 155 22.61 -21.48 2.24
C ASP A 155 21.11 -21.36 2.55
N GLY A 156 20.26 -21.98 1.73
CA GLY A 156 18.81 -21.97 1.87
C GLY A 156 18.15 -20.66 1.39
N THR A 157 18.88 -19.78 0.71
CA THR A 157 18.35 -18.52 0.16
C THR A 157 17.54 -18.79 -1.11
N LEU A 158 16.40 -18.10 -1.26
CA LEU A 158 15.57 -18.21 -2.45
C LEU A 158 16.23 -17.52 -3.65
N VAL A 159 16.49 -18.29 -4.71
CA VAL A 159 17.03 -17.81 -5.98
C VAL A 159 15.89 -17.61 -6.97
N LEU A 160 15.51 -16.36 -7.23
CA LEU A 160 14.36 -16.03 -8.08
C LEU A 160 14.53 -16.53 -9.52
N ASP A 161 15.75 -16.49 -10.07
CA ASP A 161 15.99 -16.99 -11.43
C ASP A 161 15.70 -18.48 -11.56
N ARG A 162 16.04 -19.27 -10.53
CA ARG A 162 15.69 -20.70 -10.47
C ARG A 162 14.19 -20.90 -10.36
N LEU A 163 13.50 -20.10 -9.53
CA LEU A 163 12.05 -20.14 -9.42
C LEU A 163 11.35 -19.88 -10.76
N TYR A 164 11.80 -18.87 -11.51
CA TYR A 164 11.24 -18.57 -12.83
C TYR A 164 11.63 -19.58 -13.90
N ALA A 165 12.83 -20.18 -13.81
CA ALA A 165 13.23 -21.27 -14.69
C ALA A 165 12.32 -22.50 -14.50
N VAL A 166 12.04 -22.87 -13.24
CA VAL A 166 11.08 -23.95 -12.92
C VAL A 166 9.68 -23.58 -13.42
N ALA A 167 9.21 -22.35 -13.16
CA ALA A 167 7.91 -21.87 -13.65
C ALA A 167 7.78 -22.03 -15.18
N LYS A 168 8.82 -21.65 -15.92
CA LYS A 168 8.88 -21.74 -17.38
C LYS A 168 8.80 -23.18 -17.89
N LYS A 169 9.40 -24.15 -17.18
CA LYS A 169 9.31 -25.60 -17.52
C LYS A 169 7.86 -26.08 -17.58
N TYR A 170 6.99 -25.54 -16.73
CA TYR A 170 5.56 -25.88 -16.66
C TYR A 170 4.67 -24.86 -17.38
N GLY A 171 5.22 -24.05 -18.29
CA GLY A 171 4.45 -23.12 -19.13
C GLY A 171 4.01 -21.82 -18.45
N ILE A 172 4.49 -21.53 -17.24
CA ILE A 172 4.18 -20.27 -16.55
C ILE A 172 5.16 -19.19 -17.02
N GLN A 173 4.69 -18.25 -17.85
CA GLN A 173 5.48 -17.10 -18.34
C GLN A 173 5.28 -15.83 -17.50
N LYS A 174 4.33 -15.84 -16.56
CA LYS A 174 3.93 -14.66 -15.80
C LYS A 174 5.01 -14.22 -14.81
N ARG A 175 5.42 -12.95 -14.91
CA ARG A 175 6.37 -12.27 -14.01
C ARG A 175 5.66 -11.50 -12.90
N TYR A 176 6.28 -11.42 -11.73
CA TYR A 176 5.75 -10.75 -10.53
C TYR A 176 6.78 -9.75 -9.95
N ASP A 177 7.42 -8.98 -10.82
CA ASP A 177 8.62 -8.19 -10.50
C ASP A 177 8.36 -7.06 -9.49
N ASN A 178 7.10 -6.68 -9.34
CA ASN A 178 6.63 -5.69 -8.39
C ASN A 178 6.38 -6.25 -6.97
N LEU A 179 6.52 -7.57 -6.75
CA LEU A 179 6.29 -8.22 -5.46
C LEU A 179 7.61 -8.60 -4.78
N ASN A 180 7.61 -8.75 -3.45
CA ASN A 180 8.80 -9.24 -2.76
C ASN A 180 9.07 -10.73 -3.07
N PRO A 181 10.32 -11.24 -2.90
CA PRO A 181 10.67 -12.59 -3.31
C PRO A 181 9.78 -13.70 -2.74
N GLY A 182 9.34 -13.56 -1.48
CA GLY A 182 8.44 -14.52 -0.85
C GLY A 182 7.04 -14.54 -1.49
N GLN A 183 6.50 -13.37 -1.82
CA GLN A 183 5.22 -13.24 -2.53
C GLN A 183 5.30 -13.79 -3.96
N GLN A 184 6.41 -13.56 -4.66
CA GLN A 184 6.66 -14.15 -5.99
C GLN A 184 6.64 -15.68 -5.92
N ARG A 185 7.40 -16.26 -4.97
CA ARG A 185 7.42 -17.71 -4.71
C ARG A 185 6.03 -18.25 -4.39
N MET A 186 5.26 -17.55 -3.58
CA MET A 186 3.91 -17.97 -3.22
C MET A 186 2.99 -18.04 -4.45
N ASN A 187 2.94 -16.97 -5.24
CA ASN A 187 2.09 -16.91 -6.44
C ASN A 187 2.47 -17.94 -7.51
N ILE A 188 3.77 -18.14 -7.72
CA ILE A 188 4.28 -19.15 -8.67
C ILE A 188 4.06 -20.56 -8.13
N GLY A 189 4.32 -20.80 -6.84
CA GLY A 189 4.13 -22.11 -6.20
C GLY A 189 2.67 -22.59 -6.25
N VAL A 190 1.69 -21.70 -6.08
CA VAL A 190 0.26 -22.04 -6.21
C VAL A 190 -0.09 -22.50 -7.64
N GLN A 191 0.52 -21.88 -8.66
CA GLN A 191 0.31 -22.28 -10.06
C GLN A 191 1.01 -23.60 -10.36
N LEU A 192 2.27 -23.73 -9.96
CA LEU A 192 3.04 -24.97 -10.13
C LEU A 192 2.33 -26.17 -9.50
N ARG A 193 1.74 -26.02 -8.31
CA ARG A 193 1.01 -27.12 -7.65
C ARG A 193 -0.16 -27.68 -8.47
N LYS A 194 -0.72 -26.91 -9.40
CA LYS A 194 -1.80 -27.35 -10.29
C LYS A 194 -1.29 -28.01 -11.57
N LEU A 195 -0.02 -27.81 -11.92
CA LEU A 195 0.56 -28.15 -13.21
C LEU A 195 1.62 -29.26 -13.12
N VAL A 196 2.31 -29.37 -11.99
CA VAL A 196 3.32 -30.39 -11.75
C VAL A 196 2.62 -31.70 -11.40
N ASP A 197 2.98 -32.77 -12.10
CA ASP A 197 2.46 -34.12 -11.81
C ASP A 197 2.88 -34.53 -10.39
N PRO A 198 1.95 -34.98 -9.52
CA PRO A 198 2.27 -35.47 -8.18
C PRO A 198 3.43 -36.46 -8.12
N LYS A 199 3.59 -37.32 -9.14
CA LYS A 199 4.69 -38.29 -9.22
C LYS A 199 6.08 -37.65 -9.21
N GLU A 200 6.20 -36.39 -9.66
CA GLU A 200 7.47 -35.66 -9.68
C GLU A 200 7.92 -35.19 -8.30
N TYR A 201 7.03 -35.11 -7.31
CA TYR A 201 7.37 -34.65 -5.96
C TYR A 201 6.98 -35.60 -4.83
N GLU A 202 6.13 -36.60 -5.06
CA GLU A 202 5.85 -37.69 -4.12
C GLU A 202 6.98 -38.72 -4.03
N SER A 203 7.94 -38.69 -4.97
CA SER A 203 9.13 -39.53 -4.98
C SER A 203 10.23 -39.10 -3.98
N PHE A 204 9.92 -38.12 -3.11
CA PHE A 204 10.83 -37.56 -2.10
C PHE A 204 10.40 -37.86 -0.65
N GLU A 205 9.50 -38.82 -0.43
CA GLU A 205 9.25 -39.42 0.90
C GLU A 205 10.29 -40.47 1.29
#